data_AF-A0A0U5E773-F1
#
_entry.id   AF-A0A0U5E773-F1
#
_cell.length_a   1.000
_cell.length_b   1.000
_cell.length_c   1.000
_cell.angle_alpha   90.00
_cell.angle_beta   90.00
_cell.angle_gamma   90.00
#
_symmetry.space_group_name_H-M   'P 1'
#
loop_
_entity.id
_entity.type
_entity.pdbx_description
1 polymer ?
#
loop_
_entity_poly.entity_id
_entity_poly.type
_entity_poly.pdbx_seq_one_letter_code
_entity_poly.pdbx_strand_id
1 'polypeptide(L)'
;MELSNEDSFRLNVLLANRPQAIRIDEAKLIVYGLGPRGEATVRLNPNARPDQYLRRVKELISGHVLGSPGGYPVYLRRWTRMGQMRDESLEQLLLLGEPEAVVAAVCSPGLTDELARRAWWAMEDAENARRMLDNPAIVAGAMGWVLVDYLIDYLPFETESDKITESIRLILRTGLLGAERRDDLWKKAARKQVYLVGFLQAVPDDLPGGPGARDLADSIAALADAGNLCARLLARVYSAPGQAFLATVSTVMSKPPSQDVVTATFDLLRDYFGALRPEGDPDLPLAALIADAERFATPTSVDPDTARLLREHPELASEIAAMRVLSGVGYGLIRAVALDPSVLGSLMRRKLAPVIDVLQARLSLLAGR
;
A
#
# COMPACT_ATOMS: atom_id res chain seq x y z
N MET A 1 45.32 -7.08 2.13
CA MET A 1 45.60 -5.62 2.11
C MET A 1 44.81 -5.01 3.24
N GLU A 2 45.48 -4.26 4.10
CA GLU A 2 44.94 -3.73 5.35
C GLU A 2 44.47 -2.29 5.19
N LEU A 3 43.54 -1.85 6.05
CA LEU A 3 43.13 -0.45 6.14
C LEU A 3 44.35 0.42 6.48
N SER A 4 44.32 1.70 6.11
CA SER A 4 45.36 2.63 6.56
C SER A 4 45.37 2.69 8.10
N ASN A 5 46.55 2.86 8.71
CA ASN A 5 46.66 2.92 10.18
C ASN A 5 45.81 4.05 10.77
N GLU A 6 45.73 5.19 10.06
CA GLU A 6 44.91 6.32 10.48
C GLU A 6 43.41 5.97 10.45
N ASP A 7 42.89 5.44 9.34
CA ASP A 7 41.47 5.10 9.24
C ASP A 7 41.10 3.97 10.21
N SER A 8 41.96 2.95 10.35
CA SER A 8 41.78 1.87 11.32
C SER A 8 41.66 2.42 12.74
N PHE A 9 42.55 3.34 13.14
CA PHE A 9 42.46 3.99 14.45
C PHE A 9 41.16 4.80 14.60
N ARG A 10 40.81 5.63 13.62
CA ARG A 10 39.63 6.50 13.67
C ARG A 10 38.32 5.71 13.70
N LEU A 11 38.23 4.61 12.95
CA LEU A 11 37.08 3.70 12.96
C LEU A 11 36.95 2.98 14.31
N ASN A 12 38.06 2.50 14.89
CA ASN A 12 38.03 1.89 16.21
C ASN A 12 37.61 2.90 17.30
N VAL A 13 38.05 4.16 17.21
CA VAL A 13 37.58 5.23 18.11
C VAL A 13 36.08 5.48 17.94
N LEU A 14 35.58 5.54 16.70
CA LEU A 14 34.15 5.67 16.44
C LEU A 14 33.36 4.53 17.09
N LEU A 15 33.81 3.29 16.92
CA LEU A 15 33.15 2.10 17.47
C LEU A 15 33.23 2.05 19.01
N ALA A 16 34.37 2.42 19.59
CA ALA A 16 34.55 2.48 21.05
C ALA A 16 33.61 3.48 21.73
N ASN A 17 33.19 4.53 21.01
CA ASN A 17 32.20 5.50 21.49
C ASN A 17 30.74 4.99 21.45
N ARG A 18 30.52 3.72 21.11
CA ARG A 18 29.20 3.04 21.12
C ARG A 18 28.14 3.81 20.33
N PRO A 19 28.29 3.93 19.00
CA PRO A 19 27.25 4.51 18.17
C PRO A 19 25.96 3.69 18.29
N GLN A 20 24.82 4.35 18.05
CA GLN A 20 23.48 3.78 17.99
C GLN A 20 23.15 3.23 16.60
N ALA A 21 23.74 3.79 15.55
CA ALA A 21 23.65 3.34 14.16
C ALA A 21 24.89 3.80 13.37
N ILE A 22 25.19 3.11 12.28
CA ILE A 22 26.28 3.45 11.36
C ILE A 22 25.73 3.57 9.94
N ARG A 23 26.17 4.59 9.22
CA ARG A 23 25.87 4.81 7.80
C ARG A 23 27.17 5.00 7.03
N ILE A 24 27.30 4.36 5.86
CA ILE A 24 28.47 4.49 5.00
C ILE A 24 28.04 5.16 3.70
N ASP A 25 28.58 6.34 3.41
CA ASP A 25 28.48 6.97 2.10
C ASP A 25 29.65 6.46 1.25
N GLU A 26 29.38 5.41 0.45
CA GLU A 26 30.39 4.75 -0.37
C GLU A 26 30.97 5.67 -1.45
N ALA A 27 30.16 6.58 -1.99
CA ALA A 27 30.58 7.51 -3.04
C ALA A 27 31.53 8.58 -2.50
N LYS A 28 31.26 9.11 -1.30
CA LYS A 28 32.13 10.11 -0.66
C LYS A 28 33.23 9.50 0.19
N LEU A 29 33.19 8.18 0.40
CA LEU A 29 34.07 7.43 1.29
C LEU A 29 34.04 7.99 2.72
N ILE A 30 32.84 8.11 3.30
CA ILE A 30 32.62 8.62 4.65
C ILE A 30 31.83 7.61 5.47
N VAL A 31 32.29 7.35 6.70
CA VAL A 31 31.55 6.60 7.71
C VAL A 31 30.98 7.57 8.73
N TYR A 32 29.68 7.49 8.94
CA TYR A 32 28.95 8.25 9.95
C TYR A 32 28.53 7.33 11.09
N GLY A 33 28.66 7.80 12.32
CA GLY A 33 28.15 7.13 13.52
C GLY A 33 27.16 8.02 14.24
N LEU A 34 25.92 7.57 14.38
CA LEU A 34 24.91 8.25 15.19
C LEU A 34 25.21 7.99 16.66
N GLY A 35 25.52 9.02 17.44
CA GLY A 35 25.65 8.93 18.90
C GLY A 35 24.45 9.55 19.63
N PRO A 36 24.35 9.36 20.96
CA PRO A 36 23.26 9.93 21.76
C PRO A 36 23.17 11.47 21.74
N ARG A 37 24.27 12.16 21.39
CA ARG A 37 24.40 13.62 21.42
C ARG A 37 24.71 14.25 20.06
N GLY A 38 24.72 13.46 18.99
CA GLY A 38 25.05 13.95 17.65
C GLY A 38 25.76 12.93 16.78
N GLU A 39 26.16 13.37 15.59
CA GLU A 39 26.81 12.55 14.57
C GLU A 39 28.34 12.66 14.66
N ALA A 40 29.01 11.51 14.58
CA ALA A 40 30.46 11.41 14.39
C ALA A 40 30.78 11.06 12.94
N THR A 41 31.86 11.62 12.39
CA THR A 41 32.23 11.44 10.98
C THR A 41 33.68 10.99 10.83
N VAL A 42 33.90 9.97 10.01
CA VAL A 42 35.23 9.50 9.59
C VAL A 42 35.30 9.52 8.07
N ARG A 43 36.07 10.46 7.53
CA ARG A 43 36.40 10.48 6.10
C ARG A 43 37.55 9.51 5.85
N LEU A 44 37.32 8.53 4.99
CA LEU A 44 38.27 7.47 4.68
C LEU A 44 39.31 7.96 3.65
N ASN A 45 40.54 7.48 3.82
CA ASN A 45 41.68 7.76 2.95
C ASN A 45 42.20 6.41 2.41
N PRO A 46 41.58 5.86 1.37
CA PRO A 46 41.90 4.52 0.88
C PRO A 46 43.35 4.48 0.35
N ASN A 47 44.11 3.49 0.81
CA ASN A 47 45.43 3.14 0.28
C ASN A 47 45.34 2.09 -0.86
N ALA A 48 44.12 1.78 -1.31
CA ALA A 48 43.79 0.71 -2.22
C ALA A 48 42.61 1.11 -3.13
N ARG A 49 42.14 0.17 -3.98
CA ARG A 49 40.90 0.37 -4.72
C ARG A 49 39.72 0.61 -3.76
N PRO A 50 38.88 1.64 -3.98
CA PRO A 50 37.78 2.01 -3.08
C PRO A 50 36.89 0.83 -2.66
N ASP A 51 36.43 0.01 -3.61
CA ASP A 51 35.52 -1.13 -3.31
C ASP A 51 36.17 -2.16 -2.37
N GLN A 52 37.45 -2.46 -2.58
CA GLN A 52 38.19 -3.38 -1.72
C GLN A 52 38.40 -2.79 -0.34
N TYR A 53 38.64 -1.47 -0.28
CA TYR A 53 38.82 -0.73 0.96
C TYR A 53 37.51 -0.70 1.79
N LEU A 54 36.39 -0.36 1.16
CA LEU A 54 35.06 -0.37 1.78
C LEU A 54 34.69 -1.75 2.30
N ARG A 55 35.00 -2.82 1.56
CA ARG A 55 34.80 -4.18 2.06
C ARG A 55 35.58 -4.44 3.35
N ARG A 56 36.79 -3.92 3.49
CA ARG A 56 37.60 -4.05 4.72
C ARG A 56 37.05 -3.21 5.87
N VAL A 57 36.52 -2.02 5.58
CA VAL A 57 35.80 -1.20 6.56
C VAL A 57 34.59 -1.95 7.10
N LYS A 58 33.77 -2.52 6.21
CA LYS A 58 32.60 -3.35 6.55
C LYS A 58 32.97 -4.61 7.33
N GLU A 59 34.07 -5.28 6.97
CA GLU A 59 34.62 -6.42 7.72
C GLU A 59 35.07 -6.02 9.14
N LEU A 60 35.74 -4.87 9.31
CA LEU A 60 36.16 -4.36 10.62
C LEU A 60 34.94 -4.03 11.51
N ILE A 61 33.97 -3.30 10.97
CA ILE A 61 32.74 -2.92 11.68
C ILE A 61 31.96 -4.18 12.09
N SER A 62 31.71 -5.09 11.15
CA SER A 62 31.03 -6.36 11.43
C SER A 62 31.76 -7.20 12.47
N GLY A 63 33.10 -7.27 12.40
CA GLY A 63 33.91 -8.00 13.37
C GLY A 63 33.77 -7.43 14.79
N HIS A 64 33.72 -6.11 14.92
CA HIS A 64 33.51 -5.43 16.20
C HIS A 64 32.09 -5.66 16.75
N VAL A 65 31.06 -5.46 15.91
CA VAL A 65 29.65 -5.53 16.31
C VAL A 65 29.23 -6.96 16.65
N LEU A 66 29.67 -7.95 15.86
CA LEU A 66 29.20 -9.33 15.97
C LEU A 66 30.15 -10.23 16.79
N GLY A 67 31.32 -9.74 17.18
CA GLY A 67 32.29 -10.48 17.99
C GLY A 67 32.94 -11.69 17.30
N SER A 68 32.83 -11.83 15.97
CA SER A 68 33.43 -12.93 15.21
C SER A 68 34.42 -12.42 14.15
N PRO A 69 35.70 -12.82 14.21
CA PRO A 69 36.65 -12.60 13.13
C PRO A 69 36.14 -13.25 11.84
N GLY A 70 35.94 -12.47 10.77
CA GLY A 70 35.44 -12.98 9.47
C GLY A 70 33.91 -12.96 9.28
N GLY A 71 33.16 -12.20 10.10
CA GLY A 71 31.69 -12.17 10.07
C GLY A 71 31.03 -11.67 8.77
N TYR A 72 31.77 -10.98 7.89
CA TYR A 72 31.24 -10.45 6.62
C TYR A 72 31.77 -11.22 5.41
N PRO A 73 30.93 -11.69 4.46
CA PRO A 73 29.46 -11.57 4.36
C PRO A 73 28.69 -12.78 4.93
N VAL A 74 29.35 -13.65 5.71
CA VAL A 74 28.78 -14.94 6.16
C VAL A 74 27.59 -14.74 7.12
N TYR A 75 27.60 -13.70 7.94
CA TYR A 75 26.52 -13.41 8.90
C TYR A 75 25.21 -13.02 8.20
N LEU A 76 25.24 -12.12 7.22
CA LEU A 76 24.06 -11.71 6.43
C LEU A 76 23.40 -12.90 5.70
N ARG A 77 24.22 -13.84 5.17
CA ARG A 77 23.74 -15.07 4.50
C ARG A 77 23.14 -16.11 5.46
N ARG A 78 23.61 -16.17 6.70
CA ARG A 78 23.04 -17.06 7.74
C ARG A 78 21.79 -16.44 8.37
N TRP A 79 21.77 -15.13 8.52
CA TRP A 79 20.65 -14.34 9.03
C TRP A 79 19.42 -14.44 8.11
N THR A 80 19.58 -14.25 6.80
CA THR A 80 18.50 -14.44 5.81
C THR A 80 17.91 -15.86 5.79
N ARG A 81 18.62 -16.87 6.31
CA ARG A 81 18.17 -18.27 6.39
C ARG A 81 17.52 -18.64 7.73
N MET A 82 17.89 -17.98 8.82
CA MET A 82 17.36 -18.25 10.16
C MET A 82 16.32 -17.18 10.52
N GLY A 83 15.16 -17.24 9.86
CA GLY A 83 14.07 -16.26 9.87
C GLY A 83 13.38 -15.98 11.22
N GLN A 84 14.05 -16.19 12.34
CA GLN A 84 13.60 -15.79 13.68
C GLN A 84 14.84 -15.58 14.55
N MET A 85 15.08 -14.37 15.09
CA MET A 85 15.60 -14.18 16.45
C MET A 85 15.61 -12.70 16.92
N ARG A 86 15.00 -12.49 18.10
CA ARG A 86 15.23 -11.52 19.20
C ARG A 86 15.50 -10.03 18.90
N ASP A 87 14.85 -9.15 19.65
CA ASP A 87 14.90 -7.68 19.56
C ASP A 87 16.33 -7.09 19.64
N GLU A 88 17.23 -7.69 20.42
CA GLU A 88 18.64 -7.26 20.52
C GLU A 88 19.41 -7.37 19.20
N SER A 89 18.95 -8.20 18.26
CA SER A 89 19.58 -8.34 16.94
C SER A 89 19.37 -7.11 16.04
N LEU A 90 18.29 -6.36 16.24
CA LEU A 90 17.94 -5.22 15.39
C LEU A 90 18.89 -4.04 15.60
N GLU A 91 19.28 -3.78 16.85
CA GLU A 91 20.28 -2.74 17.17
C GLU A 91 21.60 -3.04 16.48
N GLN A 92 22.05 -4.29 16.49
CA GLN A 92 23.29 -4.71 15.86
C GLN A 92 23.24 -4.55 14.33
N LEU A 93 22.09 -4.83 13.70
CA LEU A 93 21.92 -4.64 12.26
C LEU A 93 22.16 -3.18 11.85
N LEU A 94 21.65 -2.23 12.63
CA LEU A 94 21.81 -0.80 12.35
C LEU A 94 23.25 -0.30 12.54
N LEU A 95 24.12 -1.10 13.18
CA LEU A 95 25.54 -0.79 13.34
C LEU A 95 26.42 -1.35 12.20
N LEU A 96 25.87 -2.15 11.29
CA LEU A 96 26.68 -2.77 10.24
C LEU A 96 27.11 -1.80 9.14
N GLY A 97 26.42 -0.66 8.99
CA GLY A 97 26.67 0.27 7.89
C GLY A 97 26.25 -0.28 6.52
N GLU A 98 25.42 -1.32 6.50
CA GLU A 98 24.92 -1.98 5.29
C GLU A 98 23.46 -1.60 5.03
N PRO A 99 23.12 -1.11 3.82
CA PRO A 99 21.73 -0.81 3.44
C PRO A 99 20.78 -2.00 3.66
N GLU A 100 21.19 -3.22 3.32
CA GLU A 100 20.39 -4.42 3.47
C GLU A 100 20.07 -4.73 4.93
N ALA A 101 20.98 -4.42 5.85
CA ALA A 101 20.75 -4.59 7.30
C ALA A 101 19.72 -3.57 7.82
N VAL A 102 19.69 -2.36 7.26
CA VAL A 102 18.66 -1.36 7.59
C VAL A 102 17.29 -1.78 7.07
N VAL A 103 17.18 -2.25 5.82
CA VAL A 103 15.92 -2.78 5.27
C VAL A 103 15.41 -3.94 6.12
N ALA A 104 16.31 -4.87 6.47
CA ALA A 104 16.03 -5.98 7.36
C ALA A 104 15.44 -5.55 8.70
N ALA A 105 16.03 -4.53 9.34
CA ALA A 105 15.54 -3.99 10.60
C ALA A 105 14.15 -3.38 10.46
N VAL A 106 13.94 -2.57 9.40
CA VAL A 106 12.66 -1.91 9.10
C VAL A 106 11.53 -2.91 8.86
N CYS A 107 11.81 -4.06 8.24
CA CYS A 107 10.83 -5.11 8.01
C CYS A 107 10.53 -5.97 9.26
N SER A 108 11.20 -5.73 10.39
CA SER A 108 11.03 -6.55 11.59
C SER A 108 9.73 -6.22 12.32
N PRO A 109 8.91 -7.22 12.71
CA PRO A 109 7.75 -7.00 13.60
C PRO A 109 8.12 -6.39 14.95
N GLY A 110 9.35 -6.66 15.44
CA GLY A 110 9.87 -6.13 16.71
C GLY A 110 10.45 -4.71 16.62
N LEU A 111 10.29 -4.01 15.49
CA LEU A 111 10.77 -2.65 15.32
C LEU A 111 10.06 -1.70 16.31
N THR A 112 10.82 -1.03 17.16
CA THR A 112 10.33 0.01 18.07
C THR A 112 10.51 1.40 17.46
N ASP A 113 9.82 2.40 17.99
CA ASP A 113 9.90 3.80 17.51
C ASP A 113 11.35 4.34 17.53
N GLU A 114 12.13 4.02 18.57
CA GLU A 114 13.53 4.44 18.66
C GLU A 114 14.43 3.69 17.66
N LEU A 115 14.17 2.40 17.39
CA LEU A 115 14.90 1.68 16.33
C LEU A 115 14.53 2.19 14.94
N ALA A 116 13.26 2.53 14.71
CA ALA A 116 12.80 3.16 13.48
C ALA A 116 13.48 4.52 13.26
N ARG A 117 13.64 5.34 14.29
CA ARG A 117 14.38 6.61 14.21
C ARG A 117 15.85 6.40 13.81
N ARG A 118 16.51 5.40 14.39
CA ARG A 118 17.90 5.04 14.04
C ARG A 118 18.01 4.51 12.61
N ALA A 119 17.08 3.65 12.19
CA ALA A 119 17.01 3.11 10.84
C ALA A 119 16.75 4.21 9.80
N TRP A 120 15.84 5.13 10.12
CA TRP A 120 15.53 6.30 9.30
C TRP A 120 16.74 7.21 9.13
N TRP A 121 17.47 7.50 10.21
CA TRP A 121 18.73 8.26 10.13
C TRP A 121 19.78 7.55 9.26
N ALA A 122 19.86 6.22 9.34
CA ALA A 122 20.82 5.44 8.57
C ALA A 122 20.45 5.39 7.07
N MET A 123 19.17 5.35 6.74
CA MET A 123 18.67 5.29 5.37
C MET A 123 17.26 5.87 5.23
N GLU A 124 17.21 7.18 4.99
CA GLU A 124 16.00 7.95 4.69
C GLU A 124 15.55 7.66 3.25
N ASP A 125 14.56 6.78 3.11
CA ASP A 125 14.06 6.29 1.83
C ASP A 125 12.54 6.05 1.87
N ALA A 126 11.84 6.38 0.79
CA ALA A 126 10.39 6.29 0.72
C ALA A 126 9.86 4.87 0.90
N GLU A 127 10.59 3.85 0.43
CA GLU A 127 10.18 2.45 0.60
C GLU A 127 10.35 2.01 2.06
N ASN A 128 11.39 2.48 2.75
CA ASN A 128 11.52 2.27 4.19
C ASN A 128 10.39 2.95 4.97
N ALA A 129 10.01 4.18 4.58
CA ALA A 129 8.89 4.88 5.21
C ALA A 129 7.58 4.08 5.08
N ARG A 130 7.27 3.58 3.87
CA ARG A 130 6.10 2.73 3.63
C ARG A 130 6.10 1.48 4.51
N ARG A 131 7.23 0.75 4.55
CA ARG A 131 7.37 -0.46 5.38
C ARG A 131 7.20 -0.19 6.87
N MET A 132 7.79 0.90 7.38
CA MET A 132 7.66 1.27 8.78
C MET A 132 6.23 1.67 9.14
N LEU A 133 5.50 2.35 8.25
CA LEU A 133 4.11 2.75 8.47
C LEU A 133 3.10 1.58 8.44
N ASP A 134 3.51 0.40 7.96
CA ASP A 134 2.70 -0.81 8.10
C ASP A 134 2.74 -1.39 9.53
N ASN A 135 3.70 -0.99 10.36
CA ASN A 135 3.81 -1.42 11.75
C ASN A 135 3.02 -0.50 12.69
N PRO A 136 1.95 -0.97 13.36
CA PRO A 136 1.14 -0.15 14.26
C PRO A 136 1.91 0.48 15.42
N ALA A 137 2.99 -0.15 15.90
CA ALA A 137 3.82 0.39 16.98
C ALA A 137 4.56 1.66 16.55
N ILE A 138 4.93 1.76 15.27
CA ILE A 138 5.58 2.95 14.70
C ILE A 138 4.56 4.05 14.43
N VAL A 139 3.38 3.67 13.93
CA VAL A 139 2.28 4.61 13.70
C VAL A 139 1.85 5.29 15.00
N ALA A 140 1.83 4.56 16.12
CA ALA A 140 1.52 5.11 17.44
C ALA A 140 2.66 5.95 18.05
N GLY A 141 3.88 5.84 17.52
CA GLY A 141 5.08 6.53 17.99
C GLY A 141 5.31 7.88 17.32
N ALA A 142 6.44 8.52 17.64
CA ALA A 142 6.80 9.81 17.04
C ALA A 142 7.19 9.66 15.57
N MET A 143 7.77 8.51 15.19
CA MET A 143 8.19 8.27 13.80
C MET A 143 7.00 8.21 12.84
N GLY A 144 5.81 7.78 13.27
CA GLY A 144 4.62 7.77 12.42
C GLY A 144 4.38 9.14 11.73
N TRP A 145 4.49 10.23 12.48
CA TRP A 145 4.34 11.59 11.96
C TRP A 145 5.44 11.98 10.98
N VAL A 146 6.70 11.70 11.34
CA VAL A 146 7.87 12.00 10.50
C VAL A 146 7.75 11.30 9.13
N LEU A 147 7.34 10.04 9.13
CA LEU A 147 7.23 9.23 7.92
C LEU A 147 6.02 9.64 7.07
N VAL A 148 4.89 10.00 7.68
CA VAL A 148 3.73 10.55 6.96
C VAL A 148 4.07 11.87 6.28
N ASP A 149 4.75 12.78 7.00
CA ASP A 149 5.16 14.07 6.45
C ASP A 149 6.13 13.89 5.28
N TYR A 150 7.14 13.03 5.46
CA TYR A 150 8.07 12.70 4.40
C TYR A 150 7.36 12.16 3.15
N LEU A 151 6.45 11.19 3.29
CA LEU A 151 5.76 10.61 2.13
C LEU A 151 4.87 11.64 1.42
N ILE A 152 4.23 12.56 2.16
CA ILE A 152 3.43 13.64 1.55
C ILE A 152 4.30 14.58 0.72
N ASP A 153 5.48 14.94 1.23
CA ASP A 153 6.42 15.80 0.53
C ASP A 153 7.11 15.08 -0.63
N TYR A 154 7.27 13.76 -0.55
CA TYR A 154 7.87 12.91 -1.57
C TYR A 154 6.90 12.56 -2.72
N LEU A 155 5.59 12.48 -2.46
CA LEU A 155 4.55 12.12 -3.42
C LEU A 155 4.60 12.81 -4.80
N PRO A 156 5.01 14.09 -4.94
CA PRO A 156 5.18 14.73 -6.25
C PRO A 156 6.33 14.16 -7.10
N PHE A 157 7.32 13.53 -6.46
CA PHE A 157 8.51 12.95 -7.10
C PHE A 157 8.34 11.46 -7.40
N GLU A 158 7.38 10.79 -6.78
CA GLU A 158 7.06 9.40 -7.02
C GLU A 158 6.43 9.22 -8.41
N THR A 159 6.94 8.26 -9.18
CA THR A 159 6.51 7.99 -10.56
C THR A 159 5.76 6.66 -10.70
N GLU A 160 6.00 5.71 -9.81
CA GLU A 160 5.42 4.38 -9.87
C GLU A 160 3.98 4.38 -9.31
N SER A 161 3.02 3.90 -10.10
CA SER A 161 1.59 4.04 -9.78
C SER A 161 1.17 3.26 -8.54
N ASP A 162 1.73 2.07 -8.36
CA ASP A 162 1.58 1.23 -7.17
C ASP A 162 2.16 1.92 -5.93
N LYS A 163 3.36 2.50 -6.02
CA LYS A 163 4.01 3.22 -4.92
C LYS A 163 3.27 4.49 -4.51
N ILE A 164 2.73 5.24 -5.47
CA ILE A 164 1.84 6.38 -5.20
C ILE A 164 0.60 5.91 -4.42
N THR A 165 -0.07 4.87 -4.94
CA THR A 165 -1.31 4.35 -4.37
C THR A 165 -1.09 3.84 -2.96
N GLU A 166 -0.03 3.04 -2.75
CA GLU A 166 0.38 2.50 -1.46
C GLU A 166 0.72 3.61 -0.46
N SER A 167 1.47 4.63 -0.87
CA SER A 167 1.81 5.76 0.01
C SER A 167 0.56 6.47 0.51
N ILE A 168 -0.39 6.78 -0.38
CA ILE A 168 -1.64 7.44 0.00
C ILE A 168 -2.48 6.54 0.90
N ARG A 169 -2.56 5.25 0.57
CA ARG A 169 -3.29 4.28 1.40
C ARG A 169 -2.73 4.25 2.83
N LEU A 170 -1.41 4.16 2.97
CA LEU A 170 -0.74 4.12 4.27
C LEU A 170 -0.92 5.42 5.04
N ILE A 171 -0.66 6.57 4.40
CA ILE A 171 -0.87 7.90 5.00
C ILE A 171 -2.28 8.02 5.59
N LEU A 172 -3.31 7.66 4.82
CA LEU A 172 -4.71 7.79 5.26
C LEU A 172 -5.07 6.76 6.33
N ARG A 173 -4.64 5.50 6.20
CA ARG A 173 -4.95 4.42 7.17
C ARG A 173 -4.37 4.72 8.56
N THR A 174 -3.28 5.46 8.64
CA THR A 174 -2.65 5.81 9.93
C THR A 174 -3.54 6.68 10.82
N GLY A 175 -4.47 7.45 10.24
CA GLY A 175 -5.27 8.44 10.97
C GLY A 175 -4.48 9.64 11.49
N LEU A 176 -3.18 9.75 11.19
CA LEU A 176 -2.33 10.86 11.61
C LEU A 176 -2.60 12.13 10.79
N LEU A 177 -3.14 12.00 9.57
CA LEU A 177 -3.41 13.14 8.72
C LEU A 177 -4.62 13.94 9.22
N GLY A 178 -4.40 15.19 9.62
CA GLY A 178 -5.48 16.12 9.98
C GLY A 178 -6.42 16.45 8.79
N ALA A 179 -7.64 16.88 9.10
CA ALA A 179 -8.71 17.12 8.11
C ALA A 179 -8.30 18.08 6.98
N GLU A 180 -7.65 19.20 7.29
CA GLU A 180 -7.23 20.19 6.29
C GLU A 180 -6.24 19.60 5.28
N ARG A 181 -5.22 18.88 5.77
CA ARG A 181 -4.21 18.24 4.89
C ARG A 181 -4.82 17.09 4.09
N ARG A 182 -5.78 16.36 4.67
CA ARG A 182 -6.56 15.34 3.95
C ARG A 182 -7.35 15.94 2.80
N ASP A 183 -8.02 17.05 3.03
CA ASP A 183 -8.78 17.77 2.00
C ASP A 183 -7.87 18.30 0.88
N ASP A 184 -6.69 18.83 1.23
CA ASP A 184 -5.72 19.27 0.23
C ASP A 184 -5.16 18.11 -0.60
N LEU A 185 -4.92 16.95 0.02
CA LEU A 185 -4.54 15.73 -0.70
C LEU A 185 -5.67 15.25 -1.63
N TRP A 186 -6.91 15.34 -1.19
CA TRP A 186 -8.09 15.00 -2.01
C TRP A 186 -8.28 15.94 -3.20
N LYS A 187 -8.13 17.26 -3.02
CA LYS A 187 -8.16 18.24 -4.11
C LYS A 187 -7.11 17.92 -5.18
N LYS A 188 -5.92 17.47 -4.77
CA LYS A 188 -4.86 17.02 -5.70
C LYS A 188 -5.27 15.73 -6.43
N ALA A 189 -6.01 14.84 -5.76
CA ALA A 189 -6.47 13.56 -6.32
C ALA A 189 -7.44 13.72 -7.50
N ALA A 190 -8.20 14.82 -7.56
CA ALA A 190 -9.10 15.13 -8.68
C ALA A 190 -8.40 15.12 -10.06
N ARG A 191 -7.08 15.33 -10.10
CA ARG A 191 -6.28 15.32 -11.33
C ARG A 191 -5.44 14.06 -11.52
N LYS A 192 -5.42 13.15 -10.54
CA LYS A 192 -4.54 11.96 -10.50
C LYS A 192 -5.32 10.73 -10.03
N GLN A 193 -5.71 9.86 -10.97
CA GLN A 193 -6.51 8.65 -10.69
C GLN A 193 -5.85 7.71 -9.69
N VAL A 194 -4.52 7.59 -9.71
CA VAL A 194 -3.75 6.80 -8.73
C VAL A 194 -3.96 7.29 -7.29
N TYR A 195 -4.19 8.59 -7.08
CA TYR A 195 -4.48 9.10 -5.74
C TYR A 195 -5.88 8.66 -5.31
N LEU A 196 -6.87 8.76 -6.20
CA LEU A 196 -8.24 8.32 -5.91
C LEU A 196 -8.29 6.83 -5.54
N VAL A 197 -7.50 5.98 -6.20
CA VAL A 197 -7.39 4.56 -5.82
C VAL A 197 -6.82 4.41 -4.41
N GLY A 198 -5.79 5.18 -4.04
CA GLY A 198 -5.24 5.14 -2.68
C GLY A 198 -6.26 5.55 -1.61
N PHE A 199 -7.10 6.55 -1.89
CA PHE A 199 -8.23 6.93 -1.03
C PHE A 199 -9.27 5.82 -0.92
N LEU A 200 -9.67 5.22 -2.05
CA LEU A 200 -10.62 4.11 -2.09
C LEU A 200 -10.13 2.90 -1.29
N GLN A 201 -8.82 2.63 -1.30
CA GLN A 201 -8.22 1.52 -0.55
C GLN A 201 -8.14 1.79 0.97
N ALA A 202 -7.96 3.04 1.38
CA ALA A 202 -7.81 3.37 2.80
C ALA A 202 -9.14 3.64 3.50
N VAL A 203 -10.02 4.39 2.85
CA VAL A 203 -11.20 5.01 3.47
C VAL A 203 -12.42 4.96 2.54
N PRO A 204 -12.85 3.77 2.08
CA PRO A 204 -13.92 3.62 1.09
C PRO A 204 -15.26 4.22 1.53
N ASP A 205 -15.53 4.24 2.84
CA ASP A 205 -16.77 4.77 3.43
C ASP A 205 -16.59 6.14 4.11
N ASP A 206 -15.47 6.83 3.89
CA ASP A 206 -15.16 8.15 4.49
C ASP A 206 -14.50 9.08 3.46
N LEU A 207 -14.85 8.94 2.17
CA LEU A 207 -14.29 9.78 1.11
C LEU A 207 -14.74 11.25 1.26
N PRO A 208 -13.86 12.25 1.04
CA PRO A 208 -14.25 13.65 1.17
C PRO A 208 -15.24 14.11 0.08
N GLY A 209 -16.42 14.56 0.52
CA GLY A 209 -17.47 15.05 -0.37
C GLY A 209 -18.11 13.94 -1.22
N GLY A 210 -18.95 14.33 -2.19
CA GLY A 210 -19.65 13.41 -3.09
C GLY A 210 -21.14 13.73 -3.21
N PRO A 211 -21.88 12.95 -4.02
CA PRO A 211 -23.33 13.04 -4.07
C PRO A 211 -23.96 12.72 -2.71
N GLY A 212 -25.14 13.29 -2.46
CA GLY A 212 -25.93 12.95 -1.26
C GLY A 212 -26.43 11.51 -1.29
N ALA A 213 -26.90 11.04 -0.13
CA ALA A 213 -27.54 9.72 -0.02
C ALA A 213 -28.76 9.62 -0.94
N ARG A 214 -29.03 8.41 -1.43
CA ARG A 214 -30.28 8.04 -2.08
C ARG A 214 -31.30 7.62 -1.04
N ASP A 215 -32.57 7.86 -1.34
CA ASP A 215 -33.67 7.39 -0.51
C ASP A 215 -33.69 5.85 -0.50
N LEU A 216 -33.74 5.29 0.71
CA LEU A 216 -33.87 3.86 0.96
C LEU A 216 -35.24 3.60 1.58
N ALA A 217 -36.02 2.68 1.01
CA ALA A 217 -37.33 2.35 1.57
C ALA A 217 -37.20 1.73 2.97
N ASP A 218 -38.10 2.08 3.88
CA ASP A 218 -38.11 1.60 5.28
C ASP A 218 -38.15 0.07 5.38
N SER A 219 -38.83 -0.60 4.44
CA SER A 219 -38.86 -2.06 4.35
C SER A 219 -37.49 -2.66 4.05
N ILE A 220 -36.69 -2.01 3.20
CA ILE A 220 -35.32 -2.44 2.89
C ILE A 220 -34.41 -2.19 4.09
N ALA A 221 -34.56 -1.04 4.77
CA ALA A 221 -33.84 -0.76 6.00
C ALA A 221 -34.15 -1.81 7.08
N ALA A 222 -35.42 -2.17 7.26
CA ALA A 222 -35.83 -3.21 8.19
C ALA A 222 -35.26 -4.59 7.83
N LEU A 223 -35.17 -4.94 6.54
CA LEU A 223 -34.49 -6.17 6.10
C LEU A 223 -33.00 -6.13 6.42
N ALA A 224 -32.34 -4.99 6.21
CA ALA A 224 -30.93 -4.80 6.53
C ALA A 224 -30.66 -4.96 8.04
N ASP A 225 -31.49 -4.36 8.88
CA ASP A 225 -31.44 -4.47 10.35
C ASP A 225 -31.73 -5.90 10.83
N ALA A 226 -32.60 -6.63 10.12
CA ALA A 226 -32.87 -8.04 10.34
C ALA A 226 -31.72 -8.97 9.86
N GLY A 227 -30.62 -8.41 9.36
CA GLY A 227 -29.41 -9.14 9.01
C GLY A 227 -29.32 -9.62 7.56
N ASN A 228 -30.24 -9.20 6.68
CA ASN A 228 -30.17 -9.54 5.26
C ASN A 228 -28.95 -8.86 4.61
N LEU A 229 -28.01 -9.66 4.12
CA LEU A 229 -26.74 -9.20 3.56
C LEU A 229 -26.93 -8.34 2.31
N CYS A 230 -27.86 -8.74 1.43
CA CYS A 230 -28.16 -8.03 0.19
C CYS A 230 -28.76 -6.64 0.47
N ALA A 231 -29.70 -6.56 1.42
CA ALA A 231 -30.30 -5.30 1.87
C ALA A 231 -29.27 -4.39 2.57
N ARG A 232 -28.38 -4.94 3.41
CA ARG A 232 -27.29 -4.16 4.02
C ARG A 232 -26.33 -3.57 2.98
N LEU A 233 -25.97 -4.37 1.98
CA LEU A 233 -25.11 -3.88 0.91
C LEU A 233 -25.80 -2.79 0.10
N LEU A 234 -27.09 -2.95 -0.23
CA LEU A 234 -27.87 -1.92 -0.91
C LEU A 234 -27.96 -0.64 -0.08
N ALA A 235 -28.20 -0.75 1.22
CA ALA A 235 -28.21 0.39 2.15
C ALA A 235 -26.85 1.10 2.17
N ARG A 236 -25.74 0.35 2.20
CA ARG A 236 -24.38 0.91 2.10
C ARG A 236 -24.18 1.65 0.79
N VAL A 237 -24.61 1.08 -0.34
CA VAL A 237 -24.53 1.71 -1.67
C VAL A 237 -25.33 3.00 -1.73
N TYR A 238 -26.51 3.03 -1.11
CA TYR A 238 -27.40 4.20 -1.14
C TYR A 238 -27.00 5.28 -0.13
N SER A 239 -26.19 4.95 0.87
CA SER A 239 -25.64 5.94 1.80
C SER A 239 -24.79 7.01 1.09
N ALA A 240 -24.64 8.19 1.72
CA ALA A 240 -23.78 9.24 1.17
C ALA A 240 -22.32 8.76 0.93
N PRO A 241 -21.68 8.02 1.86
CA PRO A 241 -20.40 7.39 1.59
C PRO A 241 -20.39 6.44 0.39
N GLY A 242 -21.43 5.60 0.24
CA GLY A 242 -21.54 4.70 -0.89
C GLY A 242 -21.66 5.43 -2.23
N GLN A 243 -22.41 6.53 -2.27
CA GLN A 243 -22.51 7.38 -3.45
C GLN A 243 -21.19 8.08 -3.78
N ALA A 244 -20.44 8.52 -2.76
CA ALA A 244 -19.07 9.04 -2.93
C ALA A 244 -18.12 7.97 -3.48
N PHE A 245 -18.19 6.74 -2.98
CA PHE A 245 -17.43 5.59 -3.47
C PHE A 245 -17.71 5.34 -4.96
N LEU A 246 -18.98 5.19 -5.35
CA LEU A 246 -19.38 4.97 -6.75
C LEU A 246 -18.90 6.09 -7.68
N ALA A 247 -19.07 7.34 -7.26
CA ALA A 247 -18.64 8.50 -8.04
C ALA A 247 -17.11 8.53 -8.24
N THR A 248 -16.37 8.18 -7.19
CA THR A 248 -14.90 8.14 -7.22
C THR A 248 -14.40 7.00 -8.11
N VAL A 249 -14.98 5.81 -7.99
CA VAL A 249 -14.66 4.65 -8.84
C VAL A 249 -14.98 4.94 -10.30
N SER A 250 -16.14 5.55 -10.59
CA SER A 250 -16.51 6.00 -11.92
C SER A 250 -15.48 7.00 -12.48
N THR A 251 -15.00 7.95 -11.67
CA THR A 251 -13.96 8.90 -12.05
C THR A 251 -12.64 8.20 -12.40
N VAL A 252 -12.20 7.22 -11.61
CA VAL A 252 -11.00 6.42 -11.89
C VAL A 252 -11.13 5.70 -13.23
N MET A 253 -12.24 4.96 -13.43
CA MET A 253 -12.47 4.17 -14.63
C MET A 253 -12.69 5.00 -15.91
N SER A 254 -13.08 6.26 -15.80
CA SER A 254 -13.22 7.15 -16.97
C SER A 254 -11.90 7.37 -17.72
N LYS A 255 -10.79 7.40 -16.99
CA LYS A 255 -9.47 7.70 -17.54
C LYS A 255 -8.34 7.02 -16.76
N PRO A 256 -8.31 5.67 -16.69
CA PRO A 256 -7.23 4.97 -16.01
C PRO A 256 -5.90 5.22 -16.74
N PRO A 257 -4.79 5.47 -16.00
CA PRO A 257 -3.48 5.72 -16.58
C PRO A 257 -2.76 4.44 -17.01
N SER A 258 -2.99 3.32 -16.30
CA SER A 258 -2.33 2.02 -16.52
C SER A 258 -3.27 0.85 -16.23
N GLN A 259 -2.86 -0.36 -16.63
CA GLN A 259 -3.60 -1.61 -16.36
C GLN A 259 -3.60 -1.97 -14.87
N ASP A 260 -2.53 -1.63 -14.14
CA ASP A 260 -2.46 -1.89 -12.69
C ASP A 260 -3.52 -1.10 -11.93
N VAL A 261 -3.76 0.16 -12.35
CA VAL A 261 -4.85 0.96 -11.77
C VAL A 261 -6.22 0.36 -12.06
N VAL A 262 -6.44 -0.22 -13.24
CA VAL A 262 -7.69 -0.92 -13.57
C VAL A 262 -7.85 -2.15 -12.68
N THR A 263 -6.79 -2.95 -12.54
CA THR A 263 -6.80 -4.16 -11.71
C THR A 263 -7.06 -3.82 -10.25
N ALA A 264 -6.36 -2.85 -9.68
CA ALA A 264 -6.58 -2.38 -8.32
C ALA A 264 -8.00 -1.82 -8.11
N THR A 265 -8.59 -1.18 -9.12
CA THR A 265 -9.99 -0.71 -9.06
C THR A 265 -10.99 -1.86 -9.12
N PHE A 266 -10.69 -2.93 -9.86
CA PHE A 266 -11.49 -4.15 -9.86
C PHE A 266 -11.44 -4.86 -8.52
N ASP A 267 -10.27 -4.92 -7.89
CA ASP A 267 -10.10 -5.47 -6.54
C ASP A 267 -10.96 -4.71 -5.52
N LEU A 268 -10.93 -3.37 -5.58
CA LEU A 268 -11.79 -2.51 -4.76
C LEU A 268 -13.28 -2.79 -4.95
N LEU A 269 -13.73 -2.99 -6.19
CA LEU A 269 -15.12 -3.33 -6.48
C LEU A 269 -15.49 -4.71 -5.94
N ARG A 270 -14.62 -5.72 -6.12
CA ARG A 270 -14.84 -7.05 -5.57
C ARG A 270 -14.94 -7.02 -4.06
N ASP A 271 -14.03 -6.33 -3.38
CA ASP A 271 -14.05 -6.22 -1.92
C ASP A 271 -15.29 -5.48 -1.43
N TYR A 272 -15.68 -4.39 -2.12
CA TYR A 272 -16.84 -3.60 -1.73
C TYR A 272 -18.17 -4.36 -1.89
N PHE A 273 -18.32 -5.15 -2.96
CA PHE A 273 -19.54 -5.92 -3.26
C PHE A 273 -19.44 -7.41 -2.89
N GLY A 274 -18.36 -7.84 -2.22
CA GLY A 274 -18.02 -9.25 -1.99
C GLY A 274 -19.05 -10.02 -1.18
N ALA A 275 -19.89 -9.34 -0.40
CA ALA A 275 -21.00 -9.96 0.33
C ALA A 275 -21.98 -10.70 -0.58
N LEU A 276 -22.13 -10.29 -1.84
CA LEU A 276 -22.96 -11.01 -2.81
C LEU A 276 -22.27 -12.21 -3.43
N ARG A 277 -20.96 -12.40 -3.21
CA ARG A 277 -20.13 -13.42 -3.85
C ARG A 277 -19.21 -14.13 -2.84
N PRO A 278 -19.76 -14.86 -1.86
CA PRO A 278 -18.97 -15.57 -0.85
C PRO A 278 -18.06 -16.66 -1.44
N GLU A 279 -18.32 -17.13 -2.66
CA GLU A 279 -17.50 -18.09 -3.39
C GLU A 279 -16.17 -17.50 -3.92
N GLY A 280 -15.99 -16.18 -3.90
CA GLY A 280 -14.79 -15.50 -4.36
C GLY A 280 -14.79 -15.13 -5.85
N ASP A 281 -13.60 -14.88 -6.42
CA ASP A 281 -13.44 -14.44 -7.82
C ASP A 281 -13.96 -15.50 -8.81
N PRO A 282 -14.97 -15.17 -9.65
CA PRO A 282 -15.51 -16.13 -10.58
C PRO A 282 -14.63 -16.29 -11.84
N ASP A 283 -13.67 -15.38 -12.08
CA ASP A 283 -12.80 -15.33 -13.27
C ASP A 283 -13.54 -15.52 -14.61
N LEU A 284 -14.73 -14.93 -14.72
CA LEU A 284 -15.60 -15.05 -15.89
C LEU A 284 -15.35 -13.93 -16.92
N PRO A 285 -15.54 -14.20 -18.22
CA PRO A 285 -15.64 -13.14 -19.23
C PRO A 285 -16.94 -12.34 -19.04
N LEU A 286 -16.96 -11.11 -19.55
CA LEU A 286 -18.03 -10.13 -19.29
C LEU A 286 -19.45 -10.67 -19.55
N ALA A 287 -19.66 -11.32 -20.69
CA ALA A 287 -20.99 -11.84 -21.05
C ALA A 287 -21.47 -12.93 -20.07
N ALA A 288 -20.58 -13.82 -19.64
CA ALA A 288 -20.91 -14.86 -18.66
C ALA A 288 -21.14 -14.27 -17.27
N LEU A 289 -20.39 -13.21 -16.91
CA LEU A 289 -20.57 -12.48 -15.66
C LEU A 289 -21.93 -11.76 -15.59
N ILE A 290 -22.37 -11.16 -16.70
CA ILE A 290 -23.70 -10.56 -16.81
C ILE A 290 -24.80 -11.62 -16.67
N ALA A 291 -24.68 -12.74 -17.40
CA ALA A 291 -25.66 -13.83 -17.31
C ALA A 291 -25.69 -14.51 -15.93
N ASP A 292 -24.56 -14.58 -15.23
CA ASP A 292 -24.50 -14.99 -13.81
C ASP A 292 -25.32 -14.04 -12.94
N ALA A 293 -25.10 -12.74 -13.09
CA ALA A 293 -25.78 -11.73 -12.30
C ALA A 293 -27.31 -11.68 -12.55
N GLU A 294 -27.73 -11.83 -13.80
CA GLU A 294 -29.16 -11.88 -14.16
C GLU A 294 -29.87 -13.11 -13.58
N ARG A 295 -29.20 -14.27 -13.56
CA ARG A 295 -29.75 -15.47 -12.90
C ARG A 295 -29.80 -15.33 -11.38
N PHE A 296 -28.81 -14.65 -10.80
CA PHE A 296 -28.73 -14.38 -9.36
C PHE A 296 -29.81 -13.39 -8.90
N ALA A 297 -30.07 -12.34 -9.69
CA ALA A 297 -30.98 -11.24 -9.33
C ALA A 297 -32.45 -11.57 -9.67
N THR A 298 -32.97 -12.65 -9.10
CA THR A 298 -34.38 -13.06 -9.27
C THR A 298 -35.06 -13.34 -7.92
N PRO A 299 -36.41 -13.27 -7.85
CA PRO A 299 -37.16 -13.67 -6.64
C PRO A 299 -36.97 -15.14 -6.23
N THR A 300 -36.41 -15.96 -7.13
CA THR A 300 -36.06 -17.38 -6.92
C THR A 300 -34.55 -17.57 -6.84
N SER A 301 -33.79 -16.54 -6.45
CA SER A 301 -32.34 -16.63 -6.29
C SER A 301 -31.94 -17.80 -5.40
N VAL A 302 -30.78 -18.38 -5.70
CA VAL A 302 -30.15 -19.39 -4.83
C VAL A 302 -29.70 -18.79 -3.50
N ASP A 303 -29.49 -17.47 -3.45
CA ASP A 303 -29.19 -16.74 -2.22
C ASP A 303 -30.51 -16.34 -1.51
N PRO A 304 -30.78 -16.86 -0.29
CA PRO A 304 -32.04 -16.61 0.41
C PRO A 304 -32.30 -15.14 0.70
N ASP A 305 -31.24 -14.37 0.98
CA ASP A 305 -31.34 -12.94 1.29
C ASP A 305 -31.76 -12.14 0.06
N THR A 306 -31.14 -12.40 -1.08
CA THR A 306 -31.50 -11.81 -2.37
C THR A 306 -32.91 -12.23 -2.82
N ALA A 307 -33.24 -13.53 -2.69
CA ALA A 307 -34.57 -14.03 -3.03
C ALA A 307 -35.67 -13.39 -2.18
N ARG A 308 -35.42 -13.17 -0.89
CA ARG A 308 -36.35 -12.46 0.00
C ARG A 308 -36.51 -11.01 -0.42
N LEU A 309 -35.41 -10.28 -0.60
CA LEU A 309 -35.44 -8.87 -1.00
C LEU A 309 -36.21 -8.67 -2.31
N LEU A 310 -35.94 -9.50 -3.33
CA LEU A 310 -36.59 -9.37 -4.65
C LEU A 310 -38.02 -9.89 -4.72
N ARG A 311 -38.49 -10.69 -3.75
CA ARG A 311 -39.92 -11.00 -3.61
C ARG A 311 -40.70 -9.80 -3.07
N GLU A 312 -40.09 -9.03 -2.18
CA GLU A 312 -40.71 -7.82 -1.60
C GLU A 312 -40.54 -6.60 -2.52
N HIS A 313 -39.41 -6.52 -3.23
CA HIS A 313 -38.98 -5.39 -4.07
C HIS A 313 -38.45 -5.86 -5.44
N PRO A 314 -39.31 -6.38 -6.34
CA PRO A 314 -38.88 -6.90 -7.64
C PRO A 314 -38.28 -5.83 -8.56
N GLU A 315 -38.60 -4.54 -8.35
CA GLU A 315 -38.06 -3.41 -9.08
C GLU A 315 -36.53 -3.26 -8.95
N LEU A 316 -35.95 -3.78 -7.86
CA LEU A 316 -34.50 -3.69 -7.58
C LEU A 316 -33.66 -4.74 -8.33
N ALA A 317 -34.28 -5.62 -9.12
CA ALA A 317 -33.55 -6.69 -9.81
C ALA A 317 -32.36 -6.16 -10.64
N SER A 318 -32.52 -4.98 -11.25
CA SER A 318 -31.46 -4.37 -12.06
C SER A 318 -30.26 -3.90 -11.22
N GLU A 319 -30.52 -3.31 -10.06
CA GLU A 319 -29.51 -2.87 -9.09
C GLU A 319 -28.80 -4.06 -8.46
N ILE A 320 -29.53 -5.10 -8.07
CA ILE A 320 -28.91 -6.32 -7.53
C ILE A 320 -28.01 -6.98 -8.59
N ALA A 321 -28.47 -7.07 -9.84
CA ALA A 321 -27.65 -7.58 -10.94
C ALA A 321 -26.40 -6.71 -11.15
N ALA A 322 -26.52 -5.38 -11.10
CA ALA A 322 -25.39 -4.47 -11.18
C ALA A 322 -24.35 -4.73 -10.07
N MET A 323 -24.79 -4.82 -8.81
CA MET A 323 -23.90 -5.15 -7.69
C MET A 323 -23.24 -6.51 -7.86
N ARG A 324 -23.98 -7.53 -8.32
CA ARG A 324 -23.46 -8.88 -8.55
C ARG A 324 -22.45 -8.93 -9.71
N VAL A 325 -22.62 -8.14 -10.77
CA VAL A 325 -21.59 -7.96 -11.82
C VAL A 325 -20.34 -7.33 -11.21
N LEU A 326 -20.48 -6.22 -10.47
CA LEU A 326 -19.36 -5.50 -9.87
C LEU A 326 -18.60 -6.36 -8.85
N SER A 327 -19.27 -7.28 -8.15
CA SER A 327 -18.62 -8.24 -7.23
C SER A 327 -17.70 -9.26 -7.92
N GLY A 328 -17.80 -9.43 -9.25
CA GLY A 328 -17.05 -10.44 -10.00
C GLY A 328 -16.13 -9.86 -11.07
N VAL A 329 -15.85 -8.56 -11.05
CA VAL A 329 -14.88 -7.95 -11.95
C VAL A 329 -13.46 -8.39 -11.58
N GLY A 330 -12.62 -8.67 -12.56
CA GLY A 330 -11.28 -9.17 -12.27
C GLY A 330 -10.44 -9.34 -13.51
N TYR A 331 -9.35 -10.09 -13.37
CA TYR A 331 -8.41 -10.31 -14.48
C TYR A 331 -9.05 -11.02 -15.68
N GLY A 332 -10.06 -11.87 -15.46
CA GLY A 332 -10.83 -12.51 -16.54
C GLY A 332 -11.42 -11.53 -17.56
N LEU A 333 -11.80 -10.32 -17.14
CA LEU A 333 -12.31 -9.28 -18.04
C LEU A 333 -11.21 -8.64 -18.88
N ILE A 334 -10.02 -8.44 -18.32
CA ILE A 334 -8.86 -7.89 -19.03
C ILE A 334 -8.31 -8.92 -20.03
N ARG A 335 -8.24 -10.18 -19.61
CA ARG A 335 -7.78 -11.31 -20.45
C ARG A 335 -8.64 -11.46 -21.70
N ALA A 336 -9.95 -11.27 -21.59
CA ALA A 336 -10.90 -11.37 -22.70
C ALA A 336 -10.65 -10.34 -23.83
N VAL A 337 -10.01 -9.20 -23.52
CA VAL A 337 -9.65 -8.18 -24.52
C VAL A 337 -8.20 -8.28 -25.01
N ALA A 338 -7.48 -9.35 -24.63
CA ALA A 338 -6.11 -9.66 -25.02
C ALA A 338 -5.18 -8.43 -24.93
N LEU A 339 -5.21 -7.78 -23.77
CA LEU A 339 -4.41 -6.60 -23.50
C LEU A 339 -3.02 -7.00 -23.02
N ASP A 340 -2.00 -6.63 -23.80
CA ASP A 340 -0.61 -6.72 -23.36
C ASP A 340 -0.39 -5.69 -22.22
N PRO A 341 0.21 -6.08 -21.08
CA PRO A 341 0.43 -5.19 -19.94
C PRO A 341 1.21 -3.90 -20.26
N SER A 342 2.02 -3.90 -21.33
CA SER A 342 2.77 -2.72 -21.80
C SER A 342 1.90 -1.70 -22.54
N VAL A 343 0.64 -2.03 -22.86
CA VAL A 343 -0.28 -1.13 -23.55
C VAL A 343 -0.81 -0.10 -22.57
N LEU A 344 -0.41 1.16 -22.77
CA LEU A 344 -0.78 2.29 -21.94
C LEU A 344 -1.65 3.32 -22.68
N GLY A 345 -2.19 4.28 -21.93
CA GLY A 345 -2.80 5.49 -22.48
C GLY A 345 -4.07 5.26 -23.31
N SER A 346 -4.20 5.94 -24.45
CA SER A 346 -5.42 5.93 -25.27
C SER A 346 -5.71 4.57 -25.91
N LEU A 347 -4.67 3.83 -26.32
CA LEU A 347 -4.83 2.49 -26.89
C LEU A 347 -5.41 1.51 -25.85
N MET A 348 -4.88 1.55 -24.62
CA MET A 348 -5.37 0.77 -23.49
C MET A 348 -6.85 1.05 -23.24
N ARG A 349 -7.22 2.33 -23.11
CA ARG A 349 -8.60 2.75 -22.87
C ARG A 349 -9.55 2.30 -24.00
N ARG A 350 -9.13 2.42 -25.26
CA ARG A 350 -9.93 1.95 -26.40
C ARG A 350 -10.17 0.44 -26.37
N LYS A 351 -9.15 -0.35 -26.00
CA LYS A 351 -9.30 -1.81 -25.86
C LYS A 351 -10.19 -2.21 -24.68
N LEU A 352 -10.11 -1.48 -23.57
CA LEU A 352 -10.90 -1.72 -22.37
C LEU A 352 -12.32 -1.16 -22.45
N ALA A 353 -12.62 -0.24 -23.36
CA ALA A 353 -13.92 0.43 -23.48
C ALA A 353 -15.12 -0.53 -23.46
N PRO A 354 -15.13 -1.68 -24.19
CA PRO A 354 -16.27 -2.61 -24.14
C PRO A 354 -16.56 -3.17 -22.74
N VAL A 355 -15.54 -3.25 -21.87
CA VAL A 355 -15.69 -3.65 -20.47
C VAL A 355 -16.06 -2.44 -19.62
N ILE A 356 -15.27 -1.37 -19.71
CA ILE A 356 -15.42 -0.18 -18.87
C ILE A 356 -16.77 0.49 -19.06
N ASP A 357 -17.28 0.59 -20.30
CA ASP A 357 -18.57 1.24 -20.59
C ASP A 357 -19.74 0.48 -19.93
N VAL A 358 -19.66 -0.86 -19.92
CA VAL A 358 -20.65 -1.70 -19.22
C VAL A 358 -20.58 -1.48 -17.72
N LEU A 359 -19.37 -1.45 -17.14
CA LEU A 359 -19.19 -1.21 -15.71
C LEU A 359 -19.65 0.20 -15.31
N GLN A 360 -19.38 1.21 -16.14
CA GLN A 360 -19.86 2.58 -15.95
C GLN A 360 -21.39 2.64 -15.95
N ALA A 361 -22.06 1.92 -16.86
CA ALA A 361 -23.52 1.84 -16.86
C ALA A 361 -24.07 1.22 -15.57
N ARG A 362 -23.41 0.19 -15.02
CA ARG A 362 -23.79 -0.40 -13.72
C ARG A 362 -23.59 0.57 -12.57
N LEU A 363 -22.47 1.31 -12.56
CA LEU A 363 -22.23 2.35 -11.56
C LEU A 363 -23.23 3.49 -11.63
N SER A 364 -23.59 3.96 -12.83
CA SER A 364 -24.59 5.00 -13.03
C SER A 364 -25.96 4.57 -12.52
N LEU A 365 -26.38 3.34 -12.80
CA LEU A 365 -27.62 2.76 -12.27
C LEU A 365 -27.64 2.79 -10.72
N LEU A 366 -26.56 2.34 -10.08
CA LEU A 366 -26.43 2.38 -8.61
C LEU A 366 -26.32 3.81 -8.05
N ALA A 367 -25.87 4.76 -8.87
CA ALA A 367 -25.83 6.17 -8.53
C ALA A 367 -27.13 6.94 -8.86
N GLY A 368 -28.13 6.27 -9.46
CA GLY A 368 -29.40 6.89 -9.85
C GLY A 368 -29.27 7.87 -11.02
N ARG A 369 -28.33 7.62 -11.96
CA ARG A 369 -27.99 8.50 -13.08
C ARG A 369 -28.21 7.85 -14.44
#